data_AF-I3Y6E0-F1
#
_entry.id   AF-I3Y6E0-F1
#
_cell.length_a   1.000
_cell.length_b   1.000
_cell.length_c   1.000
_cell.angle_alpha   90.00
_cell.angle_beta   90.00
_cell.angle_gamma   90.00
#
_symmetry.space_group_name_H-M   'P 1'
#
loop_
_entity.id
_entity.type
_entity.pdbx_description
1 polymer ?
#
loop_
_entity_poly.entity_id
_entity_poly.type
_entity_poly.pdbx_seq_one_letter_code
_entity_poly.pdbx_strand_id
1 'polypeptide(L)'
;MSQHESFEDIELDQWVTTAGRHRAEGFRLVQMTGTARADHFEVMISYDKDYRCVNYRVRVPRDLPELPSLSAVFPASFTYENELKDLFGFNIPGLALDYGGNFLRTKTKIPFSGDVTLKKEKPERASSRAEAGARVAPPTPVREG
;
A
#
# COMPACT_ATOMS: atom_id res chain seq x y z
N MET A 1 13.28 -9.66 14.10
CA MET A 1 13.72 -8.40 13.45
C MET A 1 12.47 -7.74 12.88
N SER A 2 12.11 -6.55 13.35
CA SER A 2 11.02 -5.78 12.75
C SER A 2 11.66 -4.88 11.69
N GLN A 3 11.50 -5.24 10.41
CA GLN A 3 11.85 -4.37 9.29
C GLN A 3 10.65 -3.44 9.10
N HIS A 4 10.85 -2.14 9.26
CA HIS A 4 9.80 -1.15 9.00
C HIS A 4 9.85 -0.79 7.51
N GLU A 5 9.04 -1.46 6.69
CA GLU A 5 8.92 -1.16 5.28
C GLU A 5 7.85 -0.08 5.07
N SER A 6 8.26 1.15 4.77
CA SER A 6 7.36 2.27 4.46
C SER A 6 6.96 2.28 2.98
N PHE A 7 5.78 2.83 2.69
CA PHE A 7 5.35 3.17 1.34
C PHE A 7 5.78 4.60 1.01
N GLU A 8 6.51 4.77 -0.10
CA GLU A 8 6.83 6.08 -0.66
C GLU A 8 5.67 6.55 -1.55
N ASP A 9 5.20 7.78 -1.33
CA ASP A 9 4.17 8.38 -2.17
C ASP A 9 4.80 8.86 -3.48
N ILE A 10 4.21 8.48 -4.62
CA ILE A 10 4.58 8.95 -5.95
C ILE A 10 3.38 9.57 -6.66
N GLU A 11 3.67 10.52 -7.55
CA GLU A 11 2.65 11.12 -8.41
C GLU A 11 2.24 10.15 -9.54
N LEU A 12 1.03 10.33 -10.08
CA LEU A 12 0.50 9.44 -11.10
C LEU A 12 1.31 9.45 -12.40
N ASP A 13 1.94 10.58 -12.74
CA ASP A 13 2.83 10.70 -13.90
C ASP A 13 4.16 9.94 -13.73
N GLN A 14 4.57 9.65 -12.49
CA GLN A 14 5.75 8.86 -12.15
C GLN A 14 5.49 7.36 -12.18
N TRP A 15 4.23 6.91 -12.28
CA TRP A 15 3.82 5.51 -12.19
C TRP A 15 4.57 4.60 -13.18
N VAL A 16 4.47 4.92 -14.47
CA VAL A 16 5.06 4.10 -15.55
C VAL A 16 6.59 4.22 -15.56
N THR A 17 7.12 5.42 -15.33
CA THR A 17 8.57 5.67 -15.32
C THR A 17 9.26 4.95 -14.16
N THR A 18 8.62 4.92 -12.98
CA THR A 18 9.08 4.17 -11.81
C THR A 18 9.11 2.67 -12.08
N ALA A 19 8.04 2.11 -12.65
CA ALA A 19 8.02 0.70 -13.04
C ALA A 19 9.11 0.35 -14.06
N GLY A 20 9.29 1.19 -15.08
CA GLY A 20 10.32 1.01 -16.11
C GLY A 20 11.73 1.02 -15.51
N ARG A 21 12.00 1.95 -14.59
CA ARG A 21 13.27 2.01 -13.85
C ARG A 21 13.52 0.74 -13.05
N HIS A 22 12.56 0.28 -12.25
CA HIS A 22 12.69 -0.96 -11.47
C HIS A 22 12.94 -2.19 -12.35
N ARG A 23 12.24 -2.29 -13.48
CA ARG A 23 12.47 -3.37 -14.45
C ARG A 23 13.90 -3.33 -15.00
N ALA A 24 14.41 -2.15 -15.37
CA ALA A 24 15.77 -1.97 -15.87
C ALA A 24 16.83 -2.28 -14.79
N GLU A 25 16.54 -1.98 -13.53
CA GLU A 25 17.40 -2.29 -12.39
C GLU A 25 17.35 -3.78 -11.96
N GLY A 26 16.48 -4.58 -12.58
CA GLY A 26 16.37 -6.03 -12.34
C GLY A 26 15.45 -6.42 -11.17
N PHE A 27 14.58 -5.53 -10.73
CA PHE A 27 13.53 -5.87 -9.76
C PHE A 27 12.42 -6.69 -10.42
N ARG A 28 11.77 -7.54 -9.61
CA ARG A 28 10.53 -8.21 -9.97
C ARG A 28 9.33 -7.51 -9.33
N LEU A 29 8.19 -7.53 -10.02
CA LEU A 29 6.90 -7.16 -9.44
C LEU A 29 6.49 -8.21 -8.41
N VAL A 30 6.09 -7.78 -7.21
CA VAL A 30 5.64 -8.66 -6.12
C VAL A 30 4.14 -8.61 -5.94
N GLN A 31 3.58 -7.41 -5.85
CA GLN A 31 2.15 -7.20 -5.67
C GLN A 31 1.73 -5.84 -6.23
N MET A 32 0.46 -5.73 -6.58
CA MET A 32 -0.26 -4.48 -6.76
C MET A 32 -1.64 -4.62 -6.12
N THR A 33 -2.10 -3.62 -5.38
CA THR A 33 -3.42 -3.65 -4.72
C THR A 33 -4.05 -2.27 -4.64
N GLY A 34 -5.38 -2.23 -4.66
CA GLY A 34 -6.19 -1.02 -4.54
C GLY A 34 -6.79 -0.88 -3.14
N THR A 35 -6.98 0.35 -2.68
CA THR A 35 -7.71 0.65 -1.46
C THR A 35 -8.52 1.92 -1.62
N ALA A 36 -9.81 1.84 -1.30
CA ALA A 36 -10.68 3.01 -1.33
C ALA A 36 -10.42 3.93 -0.12
N ARG A 37 -10.30 5.23 -0.38
CA ARG A 37 -10.37 6.31 0.61
C ARG A 37 -11.63 7.14 0.38
N ALA A 38 -11.85 8.13 1.26
CA ALA A 38 -13.03 8.99 1.19
C ALA A 38 -13.04 9.85 -0.09
N ASP A 39 -11.88 10.34 -0.49
CA ASP A 39 -11.69 11.33 -1.57
C ASP A 39 -10.93 10.76 -2.78
N HIS A 40 -10.15 9.69 -2.61
CA HIS A 40 -9.36 9.06 -3.68
C HIS A 40 -9.34 7.53 -3.56
N PHE A 41 -8.73 6.86 -4.53
CA PHE A 41 -8.25 5.49 -4.43
C PHE A 41 -6.74 5.52 -4.22
N GLU A 42 -6.22 4.67 -3.34
CA GLU A 42 -4.80 4.38 -3.26
C GLU A 42 -4.52 3.12 -4.07
N VAL A 43 -3.49 3.16 -4.91
CA VAL A 43 -2.91 1.95 -5.50
C VAL A 43 -1.51 1.80 -4.94
N MET A 44 -1.26 0.65 -4.32
CA MET A 44 0.01 0.30 -3.71
C MET A 44 0.69 -0.75 -4.57
N ILE A 45 2.00 -0.64 -4.74
CA ILE A 45 2.81 -1.57 -5.52
C ILE A 45 4.11 -1.87 -4.79
N SER A 46 4.55 -3.13 -4.87
CA SER A 46 5.83 -3.54 -4.30
C SER A 46 6.69 -4.24 -5.35
N TYR A 47 7.99 -3.94 -5.29
CA TYR A 47 9.02 -4.59 -6.07
C TYR A 47 10.06 -5.22 -5.14
N ASP A 48 10.65 -6.33 -5.58
CA ASP A 48 11.68 -7.02 -4.81
C ASP A 48 12.91 -7.29 -5.68
N LYS A 49 14.08 -7.15 -5.07
CA LYS A 49 15.37 -7.57 -5.62
C LYS A 49 16.30 -7.93 -4.46
N ASP A 50 16.89 -9.13 -4.50
CA ASP A 50 17.88 -9.57 -3.52
C ASP A 50 17.42 -9.41 -2.06
N TYR A 51 16.16 -9.77 -1.77
CA TYR A 51 15.50 -9.63 -0.45
C TYR A 51 15.35 -8.17 0.01
N ARG A 52 15.41 -7.21 -0.91
CA ARG A 52 15.11 -5.80 -0.67
C ARG A 52 13.79 -5.46 -1.34
N CYS A 53 12.79 -5.21 -0.51
CA CYS A 53 11.48 -4.77 -0.94
C CYS A 53 11.44 -3.24 -0.98
N VAL A 54 10.88 -2.68 -2.04
CA VAL A 54 10.57 -1.26 -2.19
C VAL A 54 9.10 -1.09 -2.52
N ASN A 55 8.45 -0.16 -1.82
CA ASN A 55 7.01 -0.04 -1.79
C ASN A 55 6.61 1.39 -2.19
N TYR A 56 5.67 1.50 -3.11
CA TYR A 56 5.15 2.78 -3.59
C TYR A 56 3.63 2.84 -3.43
N ARG A 57 3.12 4.06 -3.23
CA ARG A 57 1.70 4.36 -3.21
C ARG A 57 1.42 5.53 -4.15
N VAL A 58 0.42 5.36 -5.01
CA VAL A 58 -0.11 6.42 -5.86
C VAL A 58 -1.56 6.70 -5.49
N ARG A 59 -1.96 7.97 -5.54
CA ARG A 59 -3.33 8.41 -5.30
C ARG A 59 -4.01 8.67 -6.63
N VAL A 60 -5.18 8.09 -6.81
CA VAL A 60 -5.97 8.16 -8.05
C VAL A 60 -7.33 8.79 -7.73
N PRO A 61 -7.72 9.87 -8.42
CA PRO A 61 -9.02 10.51 -8.21
C PRO A 61 -10.20 9.56 -8.40
N ARG A 62 -11.25 9.71 -7.60
CA ARG A 62 -12.45 8.85 -7.67
C ARG A 62 -13.35 9.15 -8.86
N ASP A 63 -13.38 10.39 -9.31
CA ASP A 63 -14.18 10.88 -10.44
C ASP A 63 -13.64 10.40 -11.79
N LEU A 64 -12.32 10.18 -11.88
CA LEU A 64 -11.65 9.61 -13.03
C LEU A 64 -10.63 8.55 -12.57
N PRO A 65 -11.07 7.32 -12.24
CA PRO A 65 -10.20 6.27 -11.71
C PRO A 65 -9.38 5.63 -12.83
N GLU A 66 -8.42 6.37 -13.40
CA GLU A 66 -7.56 5.92 -14.48
C GLU A 66 -6.14 5.63 -13.98
N LEU A 67 -5.60 4.47 -14.37
CA LEU A 67 -4.23 4.07 -14.05
C LEU A 67 -3.56 3.45 -15.29
N PRO A 68 -2.50 4.05 -15.85
CA PRO A 68 -1.80 3.51 -17.00
C PRO A 68 -1.27 2.10 -16.76
N SER A 69 -1.39 1.23 -17.77
CA SER A 69 -0.99 -0.16 -17.59
C SER A 69 0.53 -0.31 -17.43
N LEU A 70 0.92 -1.20 -16.53
CA LEU A 70 2.29 -1.68 -16.39
C LEU A 70 2.55 -2.99 -17.14
N SER A 71 1.56 -3.58 -17.82
CA SER A 71 1.69 -4.91 -18.42
C SER A 71 2.71 -4.98 -19.57
N ALA A 72 3.00 -3.86 -20.22
CA ALA A 72 4.11 -3.74 -21.16
C ALA A 72 5.49 -3.83 -20.49
N VAL A 73 5.60 -3.40 -19.23
CA VAL A 73 6.84 -3.41 -18.43
C VAL A 73 6.97 -4.70 -17.63
N PHE A 74 5.89 -5.15 -17.00
CA PHE A 74 5.79 -6.37 -16.21
C PHE A 74 4.56 -7.14 -16.69
N PRO A 75 4.70 -8.13 -17.58
CA PRO A 75 3.55 -8.88 -18.10
C PRO A 75 2.63 -9.43 -17.02
N ALA A 76 3.18 -9.87 -15.89
CA ALA A 76 2.39 -10.36 -14.75
C ALA A 76 1.47 -9.30 -14.10
N SER A 77 1.59 -8.00 -14.41
CA SER A 77 0.71 -6.98 -13.83
C SER A 77 -0.73 -7.09 -14.31
N PHE A 78 -0.99 -7.70 -15.48
CA PHE A 78 -2.33 -7.72 -16.07
C PHE A 78 -3.37 -8.33 -15.13
N THR A 79 -2.99 -9.30 -14.30
CA THR A 79 -3.90 -9.95 -13.34
C THR A 79 -4.37 -8.96 -12.28
N TYR A 80 -3.44 -8.18 -11.70
CA TYR A 80 -3.76 -7.15 -10.72
C TYR A 80 -4.55 -6.00 -11.33
N GLU A 81 -4.22 -5.61 -12.56
CA GLU A 81 -4.91 -4.54 -13.28
C GLU A 81 -6.36 -4.91 -13.61
N ASN A 82 -6.60 -6.16 -14.00
CA ASN A 82 -7.96 -6.67 -14.17
C ASN A 82 -8.70 -6.79 -12.82
N GLU A 83 -8.01 -7.14 -11.73
CA GLU A 83 -8.62 -7.09 -10.39
C GLU A 83 -9.03 -5.67 -10.01
N LEU A 84 -8.19 -4.66 -10.27
CA LEU A 84 -8.52 -3.25 -10.04
C LEU A 84 -9.74 -2.80 -10.85
N LYS A 85 -9.86 -3.24 -12.12
CA LYS A 85 -11.06 -3.03 -12.93
C LYS A 85 -12.31 -3.62 -12.27
N ASP A 86 -12.24 -4.89 -11.90
CA ASP A 86 -13.42 -5.64 -11.46
C ASP A 86 -13.90 -5.22 -10.07
N LEU A 87 -12.96 -4.83 -9.20
CA LEU A 87 -13.24 -4.51 -7.80
C LEU A 87 -13.48 -3.01 -7.57
N PHE A 88 -12.77 -2.15 -8.28
CA PHE A 88 -12.76 -0.69 -8.06
C PHE A 88 -13.22 0.13 -9.28
N GLY A 89 -13.48 -0.50 -10.42
CA GLY A 89 -13.98 0.20 -11.61
C GLY A 89 -12.95 1.05 -12.34
N PHE A 90 -11.66 0.73 -12.20
CA PHE A 90 -10.59 1.49 -12.85
C PHE A 90 -10.66 1.41 -14.38
N ASN A 91 -10.28 2.49 -15.06
CA ASN A 91 -9.86 2.45 -16.46
C ASN A 91 -8.34 2.17 -16.52
N ILE A 92 -7.92 1.17 -17.30
CA ILE A 92 -6.51 0.78 -17.43
C ILE A 92 -6.08 0.85 -18.91
N PRO A 93 -5.66 2.02 -19.41
CA PRO A 93 -5.19 2.16 -20.79
C PRO A 93 -3.87 1.40 -21.00
N GLY A 94 -3.75 0.74 -22.17
CA GLY A 94 -2.55 -0.02 -22.54
C GLY A 94 -2.45 -1.43 -21.94
N LEU A 95 -3.54 -1.95 -21.36
CA LEU A 95 -3.57 -3.30 -20.78
C LEU A 95 -3.40 -4.37 -21.86
N ALA A 96 -2.36 -5.21 -21.71
CA ALA A 96 -1.99 -6.22 -22.70
C ALA A 96 -3.04 -7.32 -22.88
N LEU A 97 -3.71 -7.73 -21.79
CA LEU A 97 -4.79 -8.71 -21.81
C LEU A 97 -5.94 -8.20 -20.93
N ASP A 98 -7.02 -7.79 -21.60
CA ASP A 98 -8.18 -7.20 -20.95
C ASP A 98 -9.36 -8.19 -20.92
N TYR A 99 -9.83 -8.50 -19.71
CA TYR A 99 -11.01 -9.36 -19.50
C TYR A 99 -12.32 -8.55 -19.46
N GLY A 100 -12.26 -7.24 -19.65
CA GLY A 100 -13.42 -6.37 -19.83
C GLY A 100 -14.37 -6.35 -18.62
N GLY A 101 -13.83 -6.44 -17.40
CA GLY A 101 -14.66 -6.44 -16.18
C GLY A 101 -15.12 -7.83 -15.73
N ASN A 102 -14.49 -8.91 -16.20
CA ASN A 102 -14.90 -10.32 -15.98
C ASN A 102 -13.73 -11.25 -15.60
N PHE A 103 -12.66 -10.72 -15.04
CA PHE A 103 -11.55 -11.53 -14.54
C PHE A 103 -11.92 -12.25 -13.22
N LEU A 104 -12.61 -11.54 -12.33
CA LEU A 104 -13.19 -12.04 -11.09
C LEU A 104 -14.71 -12.08 -11.18
N ARG A 105 -15.29 -13.18 -10.70
CA ARG A 105 -16.74 -13.32 -10.58
C ARG A 105 -17.20 -12.77 -9.23
N THR A 106 -17.76 -11.57 -9.24
CA THR A 106 -18.36 -10.92 -8.06
C THR A 106 -19.89 -10.95 -8.13
N LYS A 107 -20.56 -10.97 -6.97
CA LYS A 107 -22.03 -10.88 -6.90
C LYS A 107 -22.53 -9.47 -7.22
N THR A 108 -21.77 -8.46 -6.79
CA THR A 108 -22.02 -7.04 -7.03
C THR A 108 -20.88 -6.50 -7.88
N LYS A 109 -21.16 -5.71 -8.90
CA LYS A 109 -20.13 -5.05 -9.71
C LYS A 109 -19.38 -4.01 -8.89
N ILE A 110 -18.07 -3.88 -9.11
CA ILE A 110 -17.18 -2.90 -8.49
C ILE A 110 -17.36 -2.74 -6.95
N PRO A 111 -17.39 -3.86 -6.19
CA PRO A 111 -17.82 -3.89 -4.80
C PRO A 111 -17.01 -3.00 -3.85
N PHE A 112 -15.80 -2.57 -4.22
CA PHE A 112 -14.91 -1.76 -3.38
C PHE A 112 -14.88 -0.28 -3.77
N SER A 113 -15.79 0.17 -4.64
CA SER A 113 -15.86 1.57 -5.10
C SER A 113 -16.76 2.47 -4.26
N GLY A 114 -17.49 1.92 -3.29
CA GLY A 114 -18.47 2.65 -2.50
C GLY A 114 -17.89 3.72 -1.57
N ASP A 115 -18.75 4.48 -0.91
CA ASP A 115 -18.37 5.52 0.03
C ASP A 115 -17.59 4.97 1.22
N VAL A 116 -16.45 5.58 1.52
CA VAL A 116 -15.61 5.21 2.66
C VAL A 116 -15.85 6.21 3.79
N THR A 117 -16.47 5.74 4.88
CA THR A 117 -16.65 6.54 6.09
C THR A 117 -15.52 6.28 7.08
N LEU A 118 -14.74 7.31 7.39
CA LEU A 118 -13.71 7.24 8.43
C LEU A 118 -14.39 7.30 9.80
N LYS A 119 -14.39 6.18 10.53
CA LYS A 119 -14.70 6.23 11.97
C LYS A 119 -13.54 6.95 12.65
N LYS A 120 -13.79 8.13 13.21
CA LYS A 120 -12.80 8.81 14.06
C LYS A 120 -12.40 7.86 15.19
N GLU A 121 -11.15 7.41 15.19
CA GLU A 121 -10.61 6.72 16.34
C GLU A 121 -10.54 7.71 17.51
N LYS A 122 -11.00 7.27 18.69
CA LYS A 122 -10.80 7.98 19.94
C LYS A 122 -9.29 7.97 20.19
N PRO A 123 -8.64 9.11 20.48
CA PRO A 123 -7.19 9.14 20.64
C PRO A 123 -6.79 8.14 21.72
N GLU A 124 -6.03 7.13 21.30
CA GLU A 124 -5.42 6.17 22.21
C GLU A 124 -4.51 6.94 23.15
N ARG A 125 -4.70 6.67 24.45
CA ARG A 125 -4.11 7.39 25.56
C ARG A 125 -2.59 7.21 25.55
N ALA A 126 -1.88 8.07 24.84
CA ALA A 126 -0.46 8.31 25.05
C ALA A 126 -0.27 8.97 26.43
N SER A 127 -0.29 8.19 27.50
CA SER A 127 0.38 8.41 28.79
C SER A 127 -0.16 7.45 29.85
N SER A 128 0.48 6.27 29.99
CA SER A 128 0.53 5.55 31.26
C SER A 128 1.76 4.65 31.41
N ARG A 129 2.88 4.98 30.74
CA ARG A 129 4.17 4.29 30.96
C ARG A 129 5.32 5.23 31.34
N ALA A 130 4.98 6.33 32.01
CA ALA A 130 5.95 7.23 32.64
C ALA A 130 5.56 7.52 34.10
N GLU A 131 5.29 6.49 34.89
CA GLU A 131 5.21 6.64 36.37
C GLU A 131 5.54 5.34 37.15
N ALA A 132 6.32 4.44 36.55
CA ALA A 132 6.86 3.24 37.22
C ALA A 132 8.40 3.29 37.29
N GLY A 133 8.94 4.44 37.71
CA GLY A 133 10.38 4.69 37.74
C GLY A 133 10.80 5.73 38.76
N ALA A 134 10.29 5.67 40.00
CA ALA A 134 10.81 6.48 41.11
C ALA A 134 10.50 5.84 42.47
N ARG A 135 11.17 4.72 42.80
CA ARG A 135 11.48 4.34 44.19
C ARG A 135 12.87 3.71 44.22
N VAL A 136 13.88 4.57 44.29
CA VAL A 136 15.23 4.17 44.73
C VAL A 136 15.13 3.91 46.23
N ALA A 137 15.38 2.67 46.65
CA ALA A 137 15.51 2.31 48.06
C ALA A 137 16.82 2.87 48.63
N PRO A 138 16.86 3.32 49.90
CA PRO A 138 18.07 3.86 50.51
C PRO A 138 19.12 2.77 50.78
N PRO A 139 20.43 3.09 50.76
CA PRO A 139 21.49 2.12 51.02
C PRO A 139 21.58 1.75 52.52
N THR A 140 21.69 0.45 52.79
CA THR A 140 21.95 -0.14 54.11
C THR A 140 23.39 0.16 54.55
N PRO A 141 23.65 0.56 55.81
CA PRO A 141 25.01 0.82 56.29
C PRO A 141 25.79 -0.49 56.50
N VAL A 142 27.02 -0.52 55.99
CA VAL A 142 28.03 -1.56 56.27
C VAL A 142 28.55 -1.33 57.70
N ARG A 143 28.48 -2.35 58.56
CA ARG A 143 29.20 -2.38 59.84
C ARG A 143 30.54 -3.09 59.64
N GLU A 144 31.63 -2.39 59.90
CA GLU A 144 32.95 -2.98 60.12
C GLU A 144 32.93 -3.86 61.39
N GLY A 145 33.60 -5.01 61.28
CA GLY A 145 33.89 -5.96 62.34
C GLY A 145 34.88 -6.99 61.82
#